data_AF-A0A849ZEL4-F1
#
_entry.id   AF-A0A849ZEL4-F1
#
_cell.length_a   1.000
_cell.length_b   1.000
_cell.length_c   1.000
_cell.angle_alpha   90.00
_cell.angle_beta   90.00
_cell.angle_gamma   90.00
#
_symmetry.space_group_name_H-M   'P 1'
#
loop_
_entity.id
_entity.type
_entity.pdbx_description
1 polymer ?
#
loop_
_entity_poly.entity_id
_entity_poly.type
_entity_poly.pdbx_seq_one_letter_code
_entity_poly.pdbx_strand_id
1 'polypeptide(L)'
;MSDEARDSTSESTSESPLAVYGLVAGITAVIGGAFWFALQPERSENETFFALAIPYFILAAYAVYRMRSRDELHLLRPRSGDLTFGALVAAVLYGLAFVVHALFTSPGEPHEGWIVRVYLLLGNPLSETRHLVALAVTAIGLCEELTWRGLVTPLLEPRLGALRGGGLSTILWSAAHLPSVWLLADPLAGPNPLLIVGTLGCGFAWSYLRWRMERLSPVLFSHGLFTWAIVELPLWSPPVNMPFSQ
;
A
#
# COMPACT_ATOMS: atom_id res chain seq x y z
N MET A 1 1.58 18.31 -54.98
CA MET A 1 1.72 17.12 -54.11
C MET A 1 2.43 17.59 -52.84
N SER A 2 1.89 18.54 -52.08
CA SER A 2 0.82 18.42 -51.05
C SER A 2 1.22 17.49 -49.91
N ASP A 3 2.22 17.94 -49.15
CA ASP A 3 2.79 17.33 -47.94
C ASP A 3 2.41 18.14 -46.67
N GLU A 4 1.31 18.89 -46.75
CA GLU A 4 0.75 19.72 -45.70
C GLU A 4 -0.70 19.30 -45.46
N ALA A 5 -0.96 18.42 -44.48
CA ALA A 5 -2.25 18.32 -43.76
C ALA A 5 -2.28 17.08 -42.85
N ARG A 6 -1.38 17.01 -41.86
CA ARG A 6 -1.61 16.22 -40.63
C ARG A 6 -1.10 16.95 -39.40
N ASP A 7 -1.46 18.22 -39.30
CA ASP A 7 -1.50 18.96 -38.03
C ASP A 7 -2.92 18.89 -37.45
N SER A 8 -3.49 17.69 -37.44
CA SER A 8 -4.81 17.43 -36.86
C SER A 8 -4.60 17.05 -35.39
N THR A 9 -4.63 18.09 -34.56
CA THR A 9 -5.45 18.07 -33.35
C THR A 9 -5.23 16.86 -32.44
N SER A 10 -4.04 16.77 -31.83
CA SER A 10 -3.99 16.22 -30.48
C SER A 10 -4.56 17.28 -29.53
N GLU A 11 -5.88 17.49 -29.61
CA GLU A 11 -6.67 17.98 -28.48
C GLU A 11 -6.55 16.91 -27.39
N SER A 12 -5.37 16.84 -26.75
CA SER A 12 -5.26 16.21 -25.46
C SER A 12 -6.17 17.04 -24.60
N THR A 13 -7.35 16.52 -24.29
CA THR A 13 -8.28 17.08 -23.32
C THR A 13 -7.49 17.25 -22.04
N SER A 14 -6.92 18.45 -21.87
CA SER A 14 -6.07 18.76 -20.74
C SER A 14 -7.02 18.82 -19.56
N GLU A 15 -7.15 17.70 -18.85
CA GLU A 15 -7.98 17.64 -17.64
C GLU A 15 -7.59 18.84 -16.77
N SER A 16 -8.60 19.61 -16.34
CA SER A 16 -8.34 20.76 -15.47
C SER A 16 -7.51 20.31 -14.27
N PRO A 17 -6.44 21.03 -13.88
CA PRO A 17 -5.66 20.69 -12.69
C PRO A 17 -6.52 20.48 -11.44
N LEU A 18 -7.59 21.27 -11.30
CA LEU A 18 -8.54 21.13 -10.20
C LEU A 18 -9.27 19.78 -10.21
N ALA A 19 -9.64 19.27 -11.40
CA ALA A 19 -10.28 17.96 -11.52
C ALA A 19 -9.33 16.83 -11.11
N VAL A 20 -8.05 16.93 -11.50
CA VAL A 20 -7.03 15.93 -11.14
C VAL A 20 -6.76 15.93 -9.64
N TYR A 21 -6.54 17.10 -9.04
CA TYR A 21 -6.32 17.18 -7.59
C TYR A 21 -7.57 16.77 -6.81
N GLY A 22 -8.77 17.12 -7.29
CA GLY A 22 -10.04 16.68 -6.72
C GLY A 22 -10.18 15.15 -6.74
N LEU A 23 -9.83 14.49 -7.85
CA LEU A 23 -9.84 13.03 -7.95
C LEU A 23 -8.85 12.39 -6.98
N VAL A 24 -7.62 12.89 -6.91
CA VAL A 24 -6.58 12.36 -6.00
C VAL A 24 -6.98 12.55 -4.53
N ALA A 25 -7.52 13.71 -4.16
CA ALA A 25 -8.06 13.96 -2.83
C ALA A 25 -9.24 13.03 -2.53
N GLY A 26 -10.15 12.82 -3.50
CA GLY A 26 -11.26 11.89 -3.39
C GLY A 26 -10.81 10.44 -3.15
N ILE A 27 -9.83 9.96 -3.90
CA ILE A 27 -9.23 8.63 -3.70
C ILE A 27 -8.66 8.52 -2.28
N THR A 28 -7.88 9.51 -1.85
CA THR A 28 -7.28 9.55 -0.51
C THR A 28 -8.34 9.53 0.58
N ALA A 29 -9.42 10.31 0.42
CA ALA A 29 -10.52 10.36 1.37
C ALA A 29 -11.32 9.04 1.42
N VAL A 30 -11.55 8.39 0.27
CA VAL A 30 -12.23 7.08 0.21
C VAL A 30 -11.41 6.01 0.94
N ILE A 31 -10.10 5.93 0.68
CA ILE A 31 -9.23 4.97 1.38
C ILE A 31 -9.12 5.31 2.86
N GLY A 32 -8.98 6.60 3.22
CA GLY A 32 -8.97 7.02 4.63
C GLY A 32 -10.27 6.68 5.36
N GLY A 33 -11.41 6.87 4.71
CA GLY A 33 -12.71 6.45 5.24
C GLY A 33 -12.83 4.93 5.40
N ALA A 34 -12.28 4.16 4.45
CA ALA A 34 -12.22 2.71 4.54
C ALA A 34 -11.37 2.24 5.73
N PHE A 35 -10.18 2.81 5.94
CA PHE A 35 -9.37 2.53 7.12
C PHE A 35 -10.07 2.93 8.42
N TRP A 36 -10.68 4.12 8.46
CA TRP A 36 -11.44 4.56 9.62
C TRP A 36 -12.56 3.57 9.97
N PHE A 37 -13.31 3.11 8.97
CA PHE A 37 -14.40 2.16 9.17
C PHE A 37 -13.89 0.76 9.56
N ALA A 38 -12.87 0.25 8.88
CA ALA A 38 -12.34 -1.09 9.05
C ALA A 38 -11.67 -1.30 10.42
N LEU A 39 -11.09 -0.24 10.99
CA LEU A 39 -10.37 -0.30 12.26
C LEU A 39 -11.25 0.04 13.49
N GLN A 40 -12.58 0.15 13.33
CA GLN A 40 -13.47 0.35 14.48
C GLN A 40 -13.49 -0.92 15.36
N PRO A 41 -13.46 -0.81 16.70
CA PRO A 41 -13.42 -1.97 17.60
C PRO A 41 -14.61 -2.93 17.47
N GLU A 42 -15.76 -2.44 17.02
CA GLU A 42 -16.99 -3.22 16.90
C GLU A 42 -17.05 -4.07 15.62
N ARG A 43 -16.03 -4.02 14.76
CA ARG A 43 -16.02 -4.72 13.47
C ARG A 43 -15.50 -6.14 13.62
N SER A 44 -16.17 -7.05 12.94
CA SER A 44 -15.67 -8.41 12.73
C SER A 44 -14.49 -8.40 11.75
N GLU A 45 -13.64 -9.44 11.82
CA GLU A 45 -12.50 -9.63 10.91
C GLU A 45 -12.93 -9.58 9.43
N ASN A 46 -14.08 -10.18 9.11
CA ASN A 46 -14.64 -10.17 7.75
C ASN A 46 -15.05 -8.76 7.31
N GLU A 47 -15.70 -7.98 8.17
CA GLU A 47 -16.07 -6.60 7.86
C GLU A 47 -14.83 -5.73 7.64
N THR A 48 -13.81 -5.84 8.49
CA THR A 48 -12.52 -5.17 8.33
C THR A 48 -11.90 -5.52 6.98
N PHE A 49 -11.85 -6.80 6.65
CA PHE A 49 -11.29 -7.27 5.38
C PHE A 49 -12.04 -6.68 4.17
N PHE A 50 -13.37 -6.83 4.12
CA PHE A 50 -14.15 -6.34 2.97
C PHE A 50 -14.14 -4.82 2.85
N ALA A 51 -14.15 -4.10 3.98
CA ALA A 51 -14.08 -2.65 3.99
C ALA A 51 -12.80 -2.12 3.34
N LEU A 52 -11.66 -2.81 3.52
CA LEU A 52 -10.40 -2.47 2.86
C LEU A 52 -10.33 -3.00 1.43
N ALA A 53 -10.77 -4.24 1.20
CA ALA A 53 -10.66 -4.90 -0.10
C ALA A 53 -11.49 -4.18 -1.18
N ILE A 54 -12.78 -3.93 -0.94
CA ILE A 54 -13.72 -3.40 -1.93
C ILE A 54 -13.22 -2.10 -2.60
N PRO A 55 -12.89 -1.02 -1.85
CA PRO A 55 -12.45 0.22 -2.47
C PRO A 55 -11.16 0.04 -3.27
N TYR A 56 -10.21 -0.76 -2.77
CA TYR A 56 -8.97 -1.04 -3.51
C TYR A 56 -9.21 -1.85 -4.78
N PHE A 57 -10.09 -2.85 -4.77
CA PHE A 57 -10.45 -3.59 -5.98
C PHE A 57 -11.09 -2.68 -7.04
N ILE A 58 -12.02 -1.81 -6.64
CA ILE A 58 -12.67 -0.87 -7.55
C ILE A 58 -11.65 0.09 -8.17
N LEU A 59 -10.78 0.68 -7.34
CA LEU A 59 -9.78 1.64 -7.79
C LEU A 59 -8.67 0.99 -8.62
N ALA A 60 -8.24 -0.22 -8.28
CA ALA A 60 -7.29 -1.00 -9.07
C ALA A 60 -7.87 -1.39 -10.43
N ALA A 61 -9.14 -1.81 -10.48
CA ALA A 61 -9.83 -2.09 -11.74
C ALA A 61 -9.91 -0.82 -12.61
N TYR A 62 -10.22 0.33 -12.02
CA TYR A 62 -10.20 1.61 -12.70
C TYR A 62 -8.78 2.00 -13.18
N ALA A 63 -7.74 1.75 -12.39
CA ALA A 63 -6.35 1.97 -12.78
C ALA A 63 -5.98 1.15 -14.02
N VAL A 64 -6.32 -0.14 -14.04
CA VAL A 64 -6.07 -1.04 -15.19
C VAL A 64 -6.87 -0.60 -16.41
N TYR A 65 -8.15 -0.23 -16.24
CA TYR A 65 -8.98 0.31 -17.32
C TYR A 65 -8.34 1.56 -17.95
N ARG A 66 -7.87 2.50 -17.12
CA ARG A 66 -7.19 3.72 -17.58
C ARG A 66 -5.86 3.42 -18.27
N MET A 67 -5.06 2.50 -17.74
CA MET A 67 -3.82 2.09 -18.42
C MET A 67 -4.12 1.51 -19.80
N ARG A 68 -5.17 0.70 -19.91
CA ARG A 68 -5.61 0.13 -21.19
C ARG A 68 -6.03 1.21 -22.18
N SER A 69 -6.80 2.21 -21.74
CA SER A 69 -7.25 3.29 -22.64
C SER A 69 -6.11 4.21 -23.09
N ARG A 70 -4.96 4.18 -22.41
CA ARG A 70 -3.75 4.97 -22.73
C ARG A 70 -2.60 4.15 -23.33
N ASP A 71 -2.81 2.86 -23.62
CA ASP A 71 -1.76 1.93 -24.08
C ASP A 71 -0.57 1.77 -23.10
N GLU A 72 -0.82 1.97 -21.81
CA GLU A 72 0.16 1.90 -20.71
C GLU A 72 0.22 0.51 -20.05
N LEU A 73 -0.55 -0.48 -20.54
CA LEU A 73 -0.53 -1.86 -19.99
C LEU A 73 0.84 -2.53 -20.07
N HIS A 74 1.73 -2.03 -20.93
CA HIS A 74 3.11 -2.48 -21.01
C HIS A 74 3.89 -2.27 -19.69
N LEU A 75 3.46 -1.35 -18.82
CA LEU A 75 4.04 -1.13 -17.49
C LEU A 75 3.85 -2.32 -16.53
N LEU A 76 2.82 -3.15 -16.78
CA LEU A 76 2.50 -4.33 -16.00
C LEU A 76 3.20 -5.60 -16.52
N ARG A 77 3.80 -5.55 -17.71
CA ARG A 77 4.45 -6.72 -18.33
C ARG A 77 5.74 -7.05 -17.58
N PRO A 78 5.85 -8.24 -16.96
CA PRO A 78 7.09 -8.67 -16.33
C PRO A 78 8.24 -8.72 -17.32
N ARG A 79 9.43 -8.31 -16.90
CA ARG A 79 10.69 -8.45 -17.65
C ARG A 79 11.71 -9.22 -16.82
N SER A 80 12.77 -9.68 -17.49
CA SER A 80 13.90 -10.32 -16.80
C SER A 80 14.46 -9.41 -15.70
N GLY A 81 14.66 -10.00 -14.52
CA GLY A 81 15.16 -9.30 -13.33
C GLY A 81 14.09 -8.63 -12.46
N ASP A 82 12.86 -8.42 -12.93
CA ASP A 82 11.82 -7.72 -12.13
C ASP A 82 11.55 -8.43 -10.80
N LEU A 83 11.42 -9.77 -10.86
CA LEU A 83 11.21 -10.58 -9.66
C LEU A 83 12.41 -10.54 -8.72
N THR A 84 13.64 -10.55 -9.25
CA THR A 84 14.87 -10.46 -8.46
C THR A 84 14.97 -9.11 -7.74
N PHE A 85 14.74 -8.00 -8.44
CA PHE A 85 14.75 -6.67 -7.83
C PHE A 85 13.61 -6.51 -6.83
N GLY A 86 12.41 -6.98 -7.16
CA GLY A 86 11.27 -6.94 -6.25
C GLY A 86 11.52 -7.75 -4.97
N ALA A 87 12.12 -8.95 -5.10
CA ALA A 87 12.54 -9.77 -3.95
C ALA A 87 13.59 -9.08 -3.09
N LEU A 88 14.62 -8.51 -3.71
CA LEU A 88 15.67 -7.80 -2.98
C LEU A 88 15.11 -6.61 -2.19
N VAL A 89 14.24 -5.80 -2.82
CA VAL A 89 13.61 -4.67 -2.15
C VAL A 89 12.68 -5.14 -1.03
N ALA A 90 11.90 -6.20 -1.24
CA ALA A 90 11.05 -6.77 -0.19
C ALA A 90 11.88 -7.28 1.00
N ALA A 91 12.99 -7.97 0.75
CA ALA A 91 13.89 -8.47 1.78
C ALA A 91 14.53 -7.32 2.59
N VAL A 92 14.97 -6.25 1.93
CA VAL A 92 15.50 -5.05 2.60
C VAL A 92 14.42 -4.39 3.46
N LEU A 93 13.21 -4.20 2.94
CA LEU A 93 12.10 -3.61 3.69
C LEU A 93 11.69 -4.46 4.89
N TYR A 94 11.61 -5.79 4.73
CA TYR A 94 11.34 -6.70 5.83
C TYR A 94 12.45 -6.66 6.88
N GLY A 95 13.72 -6.65 6.48
CA GLY A 95 14.85 -6.48 7.38
C GLY A 95 14.82 -5.17 8.16
N LEU A 96 14.43 -4.07 7.51
CA LEU A 96 14.24 -2.77 8.19
C LEU A 96 13.07 -2.82 9.19
N ALA A 97 11.94 -3.44 8.81
CA ALA A 97 10.81 -3.63 9.72
C ALA A 97 11.21 -4.49 10.94
N PHE A 98 12.01 -5.53 10.73
CA PHE A 98 12.58 -6.34 11.81
C PHE A 98 13.49 -5.52 12.74
N VAL A 99 14.36 -4.67 12.19
CA VAL A 99 15.21 -3.78 13.01
C VAL A 99 14.36 -2.80 13.82
N VAL A 100 13.34 -2.19 13.23
CA VAL A 100 12.41 -1.31 13.97
C VAL A 100 11.71 -2.08 15.08
N HIS A 101 11.25 -3.31 14.80
CA HIS A 101 10.66 -4.16 15.85
C HIS A 101 11.65 -4.42 16.99
N ALA A 102 12.84 -4.91 16.67
CA ALA A 102 13.87 -5.26 17.66
C ALA A 102 14.32 -4.08 18.53
N LEU A 103 14.22 -2.85 18.02
CA LEU A 103 14.66 -1.64 18.74
C LEU A 103 13.55 -0.94 19.52
N PHE A 104 12.28 -1.06 19.08
CA PHE A 104 11.20 -0.23 19.62
C PHE A 104 10.01 -1.00 20.15
N THR A 105 9.72 -2.18 19.62
CA THR A 105 8.48 -2.93 19.92
C THR A 105 8.73 -4.38 20.31
N SER A 106 9.96 -4.72 20.70
CA SER A 106 10.31 -6.02 21.24
C SER A 106 9.64 -6.26 22.60
N PRO A 107 9.49 -7.53 23.02
CA PRO A 107 8.87 -7.86 24.31
C PRO A 107 9.52 -7.11 25.48
N GLY A 108 8.67 -6.47 26.30
CA GLY A 108 9.12 -5.67 27.45
C GLY A 108 9.40 -4.20 27.15
N GLU A 109 9.40 -3.78 25.88
CA GLU A 109 9.48 -2.36 25.53
C GLU A 109 8.15 -1.64 25.79
N PRO A 110 8.17 -0.34 26.15
CA PRO A 110 6.94 0.44 26.38
C PRO A 110 5.99 0.44 25.18
N HIS A 111 6.51 0.26 23.97
CA HIS A 111 5.75 0.30 22.72
C HIS A 111 5.43 -1.09 22.14
N GLU A 112 5.65 -2.18 22.88
CA GLU A 112 5.24 -3.53 22.46
C GLU A 112 3.76 -3.56 22.02
N GLY A 113 2.88 -2.89 22.78
CA GLY A 113 1.44 -2.83 22.47
C GLY A 113 1.12 -2.30 21.07
N TRP A 114 1.99 -1.47 20.47
CA TRP A 114 1.79 -0.98 19.10
C TRP A 114 1.85 -2.11 18.08
N ILE A 115 2.85 -2.99 18.16
CA ILE A 115 3.00 -4.08 17.18
C ILE A 115 1.94 -5.16 17.40
N VAL A 116 1.59 -5.45 18.65
CA VAL A 116 0.51 -6.39 18.99
C VAL A 116 -0.80 -5.98 18.32
N ARG A 117 -1.18 -4.70 18.43
CA ARG A 117 -2.43 -4.19 17.83
C ARG A 117 -2.45 -4.27 16.31
N VAL A 118 -1.30 -4.11 15.65
CA VAL A 118 -1.21 -4.33 14.20
C VAL A 118 -1.43 -5.80 13.85
N TYR A 119 -0.81 -6.74 14.57
CA TYR A 119 -0.98 -8.18 14.29
C TYR A 119 -2.38 -8.68 14.63
N LEU A 120 -3.05 -8.13 15.64
CA LEU A 120 -4.45 -8.50 15.94
C LEU A 120 -5.41 -8.18 14.79
N LEU A 121 -5.11 -7.19 13.94
CA LEU A 121 -5.90 -6.93 12.73
C LEU A 121 -5.79 -8.04 11.68
N LEU A 122 -4.69 -8.79 11.70
CA LEU A 122 -4.43 -9.89 10.77
C LEU A 122 -5.03 -11.21 11.27
N GLY A 123 -5.75 -11.20 12.40
CA GLY A 123 -6.30 -12.39 13.04
C GLY A 123 -5.24 -13.16 13.85
N ASN A 124 -5.53 -14.43 14.14
CA ASN A 124 -4.63 -15.27 14.94
C ASN A 124 -3.35 -15.63 14.17
N PRO A 125 -2.15 -15.15 14.59
CA PRO A 125 -0.88 -15.41 13.89
C PRO A 125 -0.44 -16.89 13.95
N LEU A 126 -1.03 -17.66 14.85
CA LEU A 126 -0.78 -19.10 15.03
C LEU A 126 -1.81 -19.98 14.32
N SER A 127 -2.79 -19.40 13.61
CA SER A 127 -3.79 -20.18 12.89
C SER A 127 -3.18 -21.00 11.75
N GLU A 128 -3.63 -22.24 11.57
CA GLU A 128 -3.29 -23.05 10.40
C GLU A 128 -3.78 -22.39 9.09
N THR A 129 -4.81 -21.54 9.16
CA THR A 129 -5.38 -20.82 8.01
C THR A 129 -4.68 -19.50 7.69
N ARG A 130 -3.60 -19.13 8.39
CA ARG A 130 -2.90 -17.84 8.20
C ARG A 130 -2.44 -17.60 6.76
N HIS A 131 -2.15 -18.67 6.01
CA HIS A 131 -1.74 -18.58 4.61
C HIS A 131 -2.86 -18.06 3.69
N LEU A 132 -4.12 -18.30 4.05
CA LEU A 132 -5.27 -17.71 3.35
C LEU A 132 -5.34 -16.21 3.64
N VAL A 133 -5.08 -15.80 4.89
CA VAL A 133 -4.98 -14.38 5.27
C VAL A 133 -3.82 -13.73 4.52
N ALA A 134 -2.64 -14.35 4.51
CA ALA A 134 -1.47 -13.86 3.80
C ALA A 134 -1.76 -13.64 2.31
N LEU A 135 -2.37 -14.64 1.65
CA LEU A 135 -2.78 -14.52 0.25
C LEU A 135 -3.78 -13.37 0.03
N ALA A 136 -4.76 -13.24 0.91
CA ALA A 136 -5.82 -12.25 0.81
C ALA A 136 -5.26 -10.82 1.02
N VAL A 137 -4.45 -10.59 2.04
CA VAL A 137 -3.81 -9.30 2.31
C VAL A 137 -2.77 -8.97 1.22
N THR A 138 -2.04 -9.97 0.69
CA THR A 138 -1.19 -9.78 -0.50
C THR A 138 -2.01 -9.31 -1.70
N ALA A 139 -3.17 -9.90 -1.97
CA ALA A 139 -4.03 -9.46 -3.08
C ALA A 139 -4.51 -8.01 -2.90
N ILE A 140 -4.84 -7.60 -1.67
CA ILE A 140 -5.14 -6.20 -1.34
C ILE A 140 -3.91 -5.33 -1.61
N GLY A 141 -2.72 -5.70 -1.12
CA GLY A 141 -1.47 -4.97 -1.34
C GLY A 141 -1.13 -4.74 -2.82
N LEU A 142 -1.39 -5.73 -3.68
CA LEU A 142 -1.27 -5.56 -5.14
C LEU A 142 -2.25 -4.51 -5.68
N CYS A 143 -3.49 -4.52 -5.19
CA CYS A 143 -4.49 -3.52 -5.57
C CYS A 143 -4.14 -2.12 -5.03
N GLU A 144 -3.48 -2.03 -3.87
CA GLU A 144 -2.92 -0.78 -3.36
C GLU A 144 -1.89 -0.21 -4.32
N GLU A 145 -0.94 -1.02 -4.80
CA GLU A 145 0.07 -0.54 -5.77
C GLU A 145 -0.55 -0.11 -7.09
N LEU A 146 -1.54 -0.85 -7.61
CA LEU A 146 -2.27 -0.43 -8.81
C LEU A 146 -2.97 0.92 -8.59
N THR A 147 -3.52 1.15 -7.39
CA THR A 147 -4.17 2.41 -7.04
C THR A 147 -3.15 3.55 -6.91
N TRP A 148 -2.11 3.40 -6.10
CA TRP A 148 -1.22 4.50 -5.77
C TRP A 148 -0.15 4.73 -6.85
N ARG A 149 0.47 3.67 -7.35
CA ARG A 149 1.58 3.73 -8.33
C ARG A 149 1.07 3.60 -9.75
N GLY A 150 -0.05 2.91 -9.95
CA GLY A 150 -0.70 2.75 -11.25
C GLY A 150 -1.72 3.82 -11.61
N LEU A 151 -2.33 4.51 -10.64
CA LEU A 151 -3.35 5.53 -10.91
C LEU A 151 -2.98 6.92 -10.35
N VAL A 152 -2.77 7.04 -9.04
CA VAL A 152 -2.52 8.35 -8.38
C VAL A 152 -1.21 8.98 -8.84
N THR A 153 -0.12 8.21 -8.87
CA THR A 153 1.19 8.74 -9.31
C THR A 153 1.11 9.28 -10.76
N PRO A 154 0.64 8.52 -11.78
CA PRO A 154 0.44 9.04 -13.14
C PRO A 154 -0.50 10.25 -13.27
N LEU A 155 -1.43 10.48 -12.33
CA LEU A 155 -2.26 11.70 -12.32
C LEU A 155 -1.42 12.94 -11.97
N LEU A 156 -0.47 12.78 -11.05
CA LEU A 156 0.35 13.86 -10.50
C LEU A 156 1.59 14.15 -11.37
N GLU A 157 2.16 13.14 -12.02
CA GLU A 157 3.42 13.24 -12.78
C GLU A 157 3.44 14.34 -13.85
N PRO A 158 2.41 14.53 -14.70
CA PRO A 158 2.44 15.56 -15.74
C PRO A 158 2.57 16.99 -15.19
N ARG A 159 2.24 17.21 -13.90
CA ARG A 159 2.23 18.54 -13.27
C ARG A 159 3.40 18.75 -12.33
N LEU A 160 3.82 17.70 -11.63
CA LEU A 160 4.84 17.79 -10.59
C LEU A 160 6.19 17.19 -11.03
N GLY A 161 6.21 16.41 -12.11
CA GLY A 161 7.32 15.54 -12.49
C GLY A 161 7.32 14.22 -11.73
N ALA A 162 8.10 13.25 -12.21
CA ALA A 162 8.11 11.86 -11.72
C ALA A 162 8.40 11.76 -10.21
N LEU A 163 9.50 12.36 -9.75
CA LEU A 163 9.94 12.26 -8.35
C LEU A 163 8.97 12.96 -7.38
N ARG A 164 8.55 14.19 -7.69
CA ARG A 164 7.64 14.94 -6.81
C ARG A 164 6.22 14.35 -6.83
N GLY A 165 5.76 13.87 -7.99
CA GLY A 165 4.49 13.14 -8.12
C GLY A 165 4.47 11.87 -7.27
N GLY A 166 5.52 11.04 -7.36
CA GLY A 166 5.66 9.84 -6.54
C GLY A 166 5.80 10.15 -5.04
N GLY A 167 6.54 11.20 -4.69
CA GLY A 167 6.67 11.67 -3.31
C GLY A 167 5.33 12.13 -2.72
N LEU A 168 4.59 12.98 -3.43
CA LEU A 168 3.26 13.42 -2.99
C LEU A 168 2.27 12.25 -2.92
N SER A 169 2.28 11.33 -3.89
CA SER A 169 1.46 10.12 -3.83
C SER A 169 1.75 9.28 -2.59
N THR A 170 3.03 9.17 -2.19
CA THR A 170 3.44 8.44 -0.97
C THR A 170 2.93 9.12 0.29
N ILE A 171 3.03 10.44 0.36
CA ILE A 171 2.50 11.23 1.48
C ILE A 171 0.99 11.07 1.59
N LEU A 172 0.26 11.13 0.48
CA LEU A 172 -1.19 10.96 0.46
C LEU A 172 -1.63 9.54 0.83
N TRP A 173 -0.90 8.51 0.35
CA TRP A 173 -1.13 7.14 0.78
C TRP A 173 -0.96 6.98 2.29
N SER A 174 0.12 7.54 2.84
CA SER A 174 0.37 7.53 4.28
C SER A 174 -0.70 8.32 5.03
N ALA A 175 -1.15 9.47 4.49
CA ALA A 175 -2.24 10.24 5.06
C ALA A 175 -3.56 9.45 5.12
N ALA A 176 -3.85 8.60 4.13
CA ALA A 176 -5.01 7.71 4.16
C ALA A 176 -4.95 6.68 5.31
N HIS A 177 -3.76 6.39 5.84
CA HIS A 177 -3.58 5.48 6.98
C HIS A 177 -3.65 6.19 8.33
N LEU A 178 -3.79 7.52 8.37
CA LEU A 178 -3.83 8.29 9.61
C LEU A 178 -4.80 7.72 10.65
N PRO A 179 -6.04 7.29 10.33
CA PRO A 179 -6.94 6.69 11.32
C PRO A 179 -6.32 5.61 12.20
N SER A 180 -5.38 4.82 11.65
CA SER A 180 -4.68 3.77 12.40
C SER A 180 -3.91 4.29 13.62
N VAL A 181 -3.45 5.54 13.60
CA VAL A 181 -2.69 6.14 14.72
C VAL A 181 -3.51 6.17 16.00
N TRP A 182 -4.81 6.47 15.88
CA TRP A 182 -5.70 6.59 17.03
C TRP A 182 -6.53 5.33 17.26
N LEU A 183 -6.97 4.67 16.18
CA LEU A 183 -7.80 3.46 16.30
C LEU A 183 -6.98 2.23 16.74
N LEU A 184 -5.67 2.22 16.48
CA LEU A 184 -4.75 1.19 16.98
C LEU A 184 -3.90 1.68 18.14
N ALA A 185 -4.30 2.77 18.79
CA ALA A 185 -3.62 3.28 19.98
C ALA A 185 -3.65 2.24 21.10
N ASP A 186 -2.59 2.24 21.91
CA ASP A 186 -2.51 1.40 23.09
C ASP A 186 -2.77 2.22 24.37
N PRO A 187 -3.52 1.70 25.36
CA PRO A 187 -3.79 2.40 26.60
C PRO A 187 -2.53 2.81 27.38
N LEU A 188 -1.44 2.06 27.25
CA LEU A 188 -0.17 2.34 27.93
C LEU A 188 0.80 3.08 27.00
N ALA A 189 0.94 2.62 25.76
CA ALA A 189 1.92 3.19 24.82
C ALA A 189 1.42 4.42 24.05
N GLY A 190 0.13 4.74 24.13
CA GLY A 190 -0.48 5.87 23.43
C GLY A 190 -0.70 5.64 21.93
N PRO A 191 -0.77 6.72 21.12
CA PRO A 191 -1.00 6.65 19.68
C PRO A 191 0.02 5.75 18.96
N ASN A 192 -0.41 5.01 17.94
CA ASN A 192 0.39 3.98 17.26
C ASN A 192 0.87 4.45 15.88
N PRO A 193 2.10 4.95 15.74
CA PRO A 193 2.59 5.51 14.47
C PRO A 193 3.06 4.44 13.47
N LEU A 194 3.07 3.15 13.83
CA LEU A 194 3.80 2.12 13.08
C LEU A 194 3.36 2.03 11.62
N LEU A 195 2.06 2.02 11.35
CA LEU A 195 1.56 1.93 9.97
C LEU A 195 1.86 3.19 9.16
N ILE A 196 1.86 4.39 9.76
CA ILE A 196 2.27 5.62 9.07
C ILE A 196 3.75 5.60 8.73
N VAL A 197 4.60 5.21 9.69
CA VAL A 197 6.04 5.11 9.46
C VAL A 197 6.35 4.04 8.41
N GLY A 198 5.67 2.89 8.50
CA GLY A 198 5.79 1.80 7.54
C GLY A 198 5.36 2.20 6.12
N THR A 199 4.20 2.85 5.97
CA THR A 199 3.71 3.33 4.66
C THR A 199 4.59 4.43 4.08
N LEU A 200 5.15 5.34 4.88
CA LEU A 200 6.14 6.30 4.38
C LEU A 200 7.41 5.58 3.89
N GLY A 201 8.01 4.73 4.73
CA GLY A 201 9.26 4.03 4.40
C GLY A 201 9.12 3.13 3.17
N CYS A 202 8.16 2.21 3.19
CA CYS A 202 7.88 1.32 2.07
C CYS A 202 7.46 2.13 0.83
N GLY A 203 6.63 3.16 1.04
CA GLY A 203 6.06 3.91 -0.06
C GLY A 203 7.05 4.74 -0.84
N PHE A 204 8.06 5.31 -0.16
CA PHE A 204 9.18 5.96 -0.84
C PHE A 204 10.06 4.96 -1.56
N ALA A 205 10.35 3.80 -0.97
CA ALA A 205 11.13 2.75 -1.61
C ALA A 205 10.46 2.24 -2.90
N TRP A 206 9.15 1.98 -2.86
CA TRP A 206 8.37 1.54 -4.01
C TRP A 206 8.18 2.62 -5.07
N SER A 207 7.97 3.88 -4.66
CA SER A 207 7.92 5.01 -5.60
C SER A 207 9.26 5.24 -6.30
N TYR A 208 10.37 5.10 -5.57
CA TYR A 208 11.72 5.14 -6.13
C TYR A 208 11.95 3.97 -7.10
N LEU A 209 11.56 2.75 -6.72
CA LEU A 209 11.68 1.57 -7.57
C LEU A 209 10.87 1.72 -8.88
N ARG A 210 9.63 2.20 -8.80
CA ARG A 210 8.80 2.53 -9.97
C ARG A 210 9.50 3.53 -10.87
N TRP A 211 9.98 4.64 -10.32
CA TRP A 211 10.66 5.69 -11.07
C TRP A 211 11.93 5.16 -11.75
N ARG A 212 12.75 4.41 -11.02
CA ARG A 212 14.04 3.91 -11.52
C ARG A 212 13.89 2.85 -12.62
N MET A 213 12.84 2.03 -12.52
CA MET A 213 12.61 0.89 -13.42
C MET A 213 11.59 1.19 -14.53
N GLU A 214 10.85 2.29 -14.42
CA GLU A 214 9.75 2.71 -15.29
C GLU A 214 8.73 1.58 -15.52
N ARG A 215 8.48 0.79 -14.47
CA ARG A 215 7.66 -0.43 -14.48
C ARG A 215 6.95 -0.62 -13.15
N LEU A 216 5.81 -1.29 -13.19
CA LEU A 216 5.02 -1.63 -12.00
C LEU A 216 5.24 -3.06 -11.54
N SER A 217 5.60 -3.99 -12.44
CA SER A 217 5.85 -5.40 -12.11
C SER A 217 6.81 -5.61 -10.91
N PRO A 218 8.01 -5.00 -10.82
CA PRO A 218 8.89 -5.21 -9.67
C PRO A 218 8.31 -4.61 -8.37
N VAL A 219 7.51 -3.56 -8.47
CA VAL A 219 6.86 -2.90 -7.32
C VAL A 219 5.73 -3.76 -6.77
N LEU A 220 4.86 -4.25 -7.66
CA LEU A 220 3.78 -5.19 -7.34
C LEU A 220 4.34 -6.43 -6.65
N PHE A 221 5.39 -7.03 -7.23
CA PHE A 221 6.02 -8.21 -6.64
C PHE A 221 6.67 -7.88 -5.29
N SER A 222 7.36 -6.75 -5.17
CA SER A 222 7.98 -6.32 -3.91
C SER A 222 6.97 -6.13 -2.79
N HIS A 223 5.89 -5.37 -3.03
CA HIS A 223 4.84 -5.16 -2.04
C HIS A 223 4.15 -6.48 -1.72
N GLY A 224 3.73 -7.25 -2.72
CA GLY A 224 3.05 -8.52 -2.51
C GLY A 224 3.86 -9.51 -1.67
N LEU A 225 5.17 -9.62 -1.93
CA LEU A 225 6.08 -10.48 -1.17
C LEU A 225 6.37 -9.93 0.23
N PHE A 226 6.55 -8.62 0.39
CA PHE A 226 6.73 -7.99 1.70
C PHE A 226 5.52 -8.23 2.60
N THR A 227 4.31 -7.97 2.09
CA THR A 227 3.06 -8.18 2.81
C THR A 227 2.85 -9.65 3.17
N TRP A 228 3.09 -10.56 2.22
CA TRP A 228 3.05 -12.00 2.50
C TRP A 228 4.02 -12.39 3.63
N ALA A 229 5.26 -11.88 3.59
CA ALA A 229 6.27 -12.18 4.59
C ALA A 229 5.92 -11.63 5.97
N ILE A 230 5.30 -10.44 6.07
CA ILE A 230 4.84 -9.91 7.36
C ILE A 230 3.80 -10.83 8.01
N VAL A 231 2.94 -11.47 7.23
CA VAL A 231 1.92 -12.39 7.76
C VAL A 231 2.50 -13.78 8.07
N GLU A 232 3.29 -14.35 7.15
CA GLU A 232 3.83 -15.72 7.30
C GLU A 232 5.04 -15.82 8.23
N LEU A 233 5.82 -14.74 8.30
CA LEU A 233 7.01 -14.62 9.15
C LEU A 233 6.76 -13.44 10.12
N PRO A 234 5.82 -13.59 11.07
CA PRO A 234 5.39 -12.48 11.89
C PRO A 234 6.56 -12.01 12.77
N LEU A 235 6.78 -10.69 12.77
CA LEU A 235 7.81 -10.03 13.57
C LEU A 235 7.54 -10.19 15.07
N TRP A 236 6.27 -10.23 15.46
CA TRP A 236 5.83 -10.48 16.82
C TRP A 236 5.10 -11.82 16.90
N SER A 237 5.33 -12.58 17.97
CA SER A 237 4.59 -13.79 18.27
C SER A 237 4.16 -13.76 19.74
N PRO A 238 2.95 -14.25 20.06
CA PRO A 238 2.49 -14.30 21.43
C PRO A 238 3.41 -15.20 22.27
N PRO A 239 3.62 -14.89 23.57
CA PRO A 239 4.33 -15.77 24.47
C PRO A 239 3.64 -17.15 24.53
N VAL A 240 4.44 -18.22 24.60
CA VAL A 240 3.98 -19.63 24.62
C VAL A 240 2.92 -19.92 25.69
N ASN A 241 2.85 -19.10 26.74
CA ASN A 241 1.96 -19.30 27.89
C ASN A 241 0.74 -18.37 27.93
N MET A 242 0.45 -17.57 26.89
CA MET A 242 -0.78 -16.77 26.85
C MET A 242 -1.94 -17.60 26.28
N PRO A 243 -2.96 -17.97 27.08
CA PRO A 243 -4.14 -18.63 26.56
C PRO A 243 -4.93 -17.64 25.70
N PHE A 244 -5.03 -17.91 24.40
CA PHE A 244 -6.04 -17.27 23.56
C PHE A 244 -7.39 -17.91 23.91
N SER A 245 -8.18 -17.24 24.75
CA SER A 245 -9.60 -17.55 24.84
C SER A 245 -10.23 -17.19 23.49
N GLN A 246 -10.63 -18.22 22.74
CA GLN A 246 -11.45 -18.09 21.54
C GLN A 246 -12.82 -17.50 21.89
#